data_AF-K0EXC2-F1
#
_entry.id   AF-K0EXC2-F1
#
_cell.length_a   1.000
_cell.length_b   1.000
_cell.length_c   1.000
_cell.angle_alpha   90.00
_cell.angle_beta   90.00
_cell.angle_gamma   90.00
#
_symmetry.space_group_name_H-M   'P 1'
#
loop_
_entity.id
_entity.type
_entity.pdbx_description
1 polymer ?
#
loop_
_entity_poly.entity_id
_entity_poly.type
_entity_poly.pdbx_seq_one_letter_code
_entity_poly.pdbx_strand_id
1 'polypeptide(L)'
;MSDAHPEDHTPRRAPKILATLAAILTGTAILGCVLPIAIWPGEAELTAPLFCAEPFTEPIVVSDTYHDSEGQSTNYSMYCVGERGQYTEVGFLRPWIALWVLHSIIVIAVVGIVRLLRWRPARPVVQDDPLVS
;
A
#
# COMPACT_ATOMS: atom_id res chain seq x y z
N MET A 1 -29.25 44.47 -8.29
CA MET A 1 -28.92 43.30 -7.47
C MET A 1 -27.74 42.65 -8.18
N SER A 2 -26.53 43.11 -7.89
CA SER A 2 -25.31 42.55 -8.48
C SER A 2 -24.95 41.32 -7.67
N ASP A 3 -25.18 40.15 -8.25
CA ASP A 3 -24.65 38.92 -7.71
C ASP A 3 -23.13 39.00 -7.81
N ALA A 4 -22.47 39.14 -6.65
CA ALA A 4 -21.04 38.98 -6.54
C ALA A 4 -20.71 37.55 -6.97
N HIS A 5 -20.11 37.41 -8.16
CA HIS A 5 -19.52 36.15 -8.58
C HIS A 5 -18.42 35.81 -7.56
N PRO A 6 -18.55 34.74 -6.77
CA PRO A 6 -17.50 34.38 -5.82
C PRO A 6 -16.27 34.02 -6.63
N GLU A 7 -15.21 34.81 -6.48
CA GLU A 7 -13.92 34.49 -7.07
C GLU A 7 -13.49 33.13 -6.52
N ASP A 8 -13.48 32.12 -7.39
CA ASP A 8 -12.98 30.78 -7.09
C ASP A 8 -11.46 30.89 -6.91
N HIS A 9 -11.05 31.25 -5.70
CA HIS A 9 -9.66 31.29 -5.28
C HIS A 9 -9.10 29.88 -5.06
N THR A 10 -9.35 28.91 -5.96
CA THR A 10 -8.68 27.62 -5.85
C THR A 10 -7.18 27.86 -6.10
N PRO A 11 -6.31 27.68 -5.08
CA PRO A 11 -4.89 27.87 -5.30
C PRO A 11 -4.43 26.80 -6.30
N ARG A 12 -3.69 27.18 -7.35
CA ARG A 12 -3.18 26.29 -8.42
C ARG A 12 -2.42 25.05 -7.91
N ARG A 13 -2.03 25.03 -6.62
CA ARG A 13 -1.44 23.89 -5.91
C ARG A 13 -2.47 22.85 -5.45
N ALA A 14 -3.70 23.24 -5.13
CA ALA A 14 -4.77 22.35 -4.67
C ALA A 14 -5.02 21.14 -5.59
N PRO A 15 -5.17 21.28 -6.92
CA PRO A 15 -5.40 20.12 -7.78
C PRO A 15 -4.21 19.14 -7.79
N LYS A 16 -2.97 19.65 -7.64
CA LYS A 16 -1.78 18.79 -7.56
C LYS A 16 -1.73 18.01 -6.25
N ILE A 17 -2.15 18.61 -5.15
CA ILE A 17 -2.21 17.95 -3.83
C ILE A 17 -3.31 16.89 -3.85
N LEU A 18 -4.52 17.26 -4.31
CA LEU A 18 -5.66 16.35 -4.41
C LEU A 18 -5.33 15.11 -5.27
N ALA A 19 -4.72 15.30 -6.43
CA ALA A 19 -4.30 14.19 -7.28
C ALA A 19 -3.25 13.28 -6.60
N THR A 20 -2.40 13.83 -5.73
CA THR A 20 -1.42 13.03 -4.97
C THR A 20 -2.10 12.19 -3.91
N LEU A 21 -3.00 12.82 -3.15
CA LEU A 21 -3.76 12.12 -2.11
C LEU A 21 -4.63 11.01 -2.72
N ALA A 22 -5.28 11.28 -3.85
CA ALA A 22 -6.03 10.28 -4.60
C ALA A 22 -5.12 9.12 -5.07
N ALA A 23 -3.96 9.42 -5.67
CA ALA A 23 -3.03 8.38 -6.11
C ALA A 23 -2.51 7.51 -4.95
N ILE A 24 -2.20 8.12 -3.80
CA ILE A 24 -1.79 7.39 -2.60
C ILE A 24 -2.94 6.52 -2.10
N LEU A 25 -4.12 7.10 -1.90
CA LEU A 25 -5.30 6.39 -1.38
C LEU A 25 -5.70 5.22 -2.28
N THR A 26 -5.76 5.41 -3.59
CA THR A 26 -6.08 4.34 -4.53
C THR A 26 -4.98 3.28 -4.56
N GLY A 27 -3.70 3.69 -4.54
CA GLY A 27 -2.57 2.76 -4.49
C GLY A 27 -2.57 1.89 -3.23
N THR A 28 -2.80 2.49 -2.06
CA THR A 28 -2.86 1.76 -0.78
C THR A 28 -4.12 0.90 -0.66
N ALA A 29 -5.26 1.32 -1.21
CA ALA A 29 -6.46 0.49 -1.26
C ALA A 29 -6.28 -0.75 -2.15
N ILE A 30 -5.66 -0.61 -3.33
CA ILE A 30 -5.41 -1.75 -4.23
C ILE A 30 -4.39 -2.70 -3.61
N LEU A 31 -3.21 -2.20 -3.24
CA LEU A 31 -2.14 -3.04 -2.71
C LEU A 31 -2.46 -3.59 -1.31
N GLY A 32 -3.15 -2.81 -0.47
CA GLY A 32 -3.44 -3.19 0.90
C GLY A 32 -4.71 -4.01 1.08
N CYS A 33 -5.70 -3.90 0.19
CA CYS A 33 -6.94 -4.69 0.29
C CYS A 33 -7.01 -5.74 -0.82
N VAL A 34 -6.94 -5.32 -2.09
CA VAL A 34 -7.19 -6.23 -3.21
C VAL A 34 -6.13 -7.32 -3.29
N LEU A 35 -4.85 -6.96 -3.12
CA LEU A 35 -3.75 -7.91 -3.24
C LEU A 35 -3.78 -9.01 -2.16
N PRO A 36 -3.77 -8.70 -0.85
CA PRO A 36 -3.75 -9.73 0.18
C PRO A 36 -5.10 -10.43 0.40
N ILE A 37 -6.23 -9.85 -0.01
CA ILE A 37 -7.55 -10.48 0.19
C ILE A 37 -7.96 -11.32 -1.02
N ALA A 38 -7.76 -10.81 -2.24
CA ALA A 38 -8.37 -11.39 -3.43
C ALA A 38 -7.38 -12.08 -4.38
N ILE A 39 -6.13 -11.61 -4.44
CA ILE A 39 -5.18 -12.09 -5.45
C ILE A 39 -4.19 -13.09 -4.86
N TRP A 40 -3.59 -12.77 -3.71
CA TRP A 40 -2.53 -13.55 -3.10
C TRP A 40 -2.64 -13.50 -1.56
N PRO A 41 -3.49 -14.34 -0.95
CA PRO A 41 -3.59 -14.42 0.52
C PRO A 41 -2.34 -15.00 1.17
N GLY A 42 -1.56 -15.83 0.45
CA GLY A 42 -0.26 -16.32 0.89
C GLY A 42 0.79 -15.21 1.15
N GLU A 43 0.51 -13.94 0.81
CA GLU A 43 1.39 -12.83 1.16
C GLU A 43 1.47 -12.66 2.69
N ALA A 44 0.43 -13.08 3.41
CA ALA A 44 0.43 -13.09 4.87
C ALA A 44 1.58 -13.95 5.45
N GLU A 45 2.04 -15.00 4.74
CA GLU A 45 3.18 -15.81 5.17
C GLU A 45 4.47 -14.99 5.23
N LEU A 46 4.61 -13.92 4.43
CA LEU A 46 5.77 -13.02 4.50
C LEU A 46 5.82 -12.23 5.82
N THR A 47 4.68 -12.13 6.51
CA THR A 47 4.60 -11.50 7.83
C THR A 47 4.90 -12.48 8.98
N ALA A 48 5.14 -13.76 8.67
CA ALA A 48 5.46 -14.78 9.67
C ALA A 48 6.60 -14.40 10.62
N PRO A 49 7.72 -13.82 10.17
CA PRO A 49 8.80 -13.45 11.08
C PRO A 49 8.40 -12.41 12.14
N LEU A 50 7.29 -11.68 11.94
CA LEU A 50 6.77 -10.69 12.89
C LEU A 50 5.80 -11.32 13.91
N PHE A 51 5.20 -12.46 13.61
CA PHE A 51 4.07 -13.02 14.37
C PHE A 51 4.27 -14.46 14.84
N CYS A 52 5.02 -15.25 14.08
CA CYS A 52 5.44 -16.60 14.44
C CYS A 52 6.72 -16.53 15.26
N ALA A 53 6.71 -17.20 16.41
CA ALA A 53 7.83 -17.30 17.32
C ALA A 53 7.94 -18.74 17.81
N GLU A 54 9.12 -19.15 18.24
CA GLU A 54 9.33 -20.47 18.81
C GLU A 54 8.33 -20.75 19.95
N PRO A 55 7.74 -21.96 20.01
CA PRO A 55 8.03 -23.15 19.21
C PRO A 55 7.21 -23.28 17.90
N PHE A 56 6.51 -22.23 17.46
CA PHE A 56 5.62 -22.21 16.28
C PHE A 56 6.23 -21.34 15.18
N THR A 57 7.14 -21.90 14.38
CA THR A 57 7.91 -21.13 13.39
C THR A 57 7.43 -21.28 11.95
N GLU A 58 6.59 -22.27 11.66
CA GLU A 58 6.12 -22.56 10.30
C GLU A 58 4.80 -21.82 10.02
N PRO A 59 4.76 -20.81 9.13
CA PRO A 59 3.51 -20.15 8.78
C PRO A 59 2.67 -20.96 7.79
N ILE A 60 1.36 -21.00 8.01
CA ILE A 60 0.40 -21.58 7.07
C ILE A 60 -0.80 -20.64 6.96
N VAL A 61 -1.17 -20.26 5.74
CA VAL A 61 -2.42 -19.53 5.48
C VAL A 61 -3.49 -20.50 5.02
N VAL A 62 -4.61 -20.53 5.73
CA VAL A 62 -5.76 -21.39 5.45
C VAL A 62 -6.94 -20.54 5.01
N SER A 63 -7.68 -21.02 4.03
CA SER A 63 -8.94 -20.43 3.59
C SER A 63 -10.11 -21.26 4.10
N ASP A 64 -10.89 -20.70 5.02
CA ASP A 64 -12.11 -21.33 5.52
C ASP A 64 -13.31 -20.77 4.76
N THR A 65 -13.95 -21.64 3.98
CA THR A 65 -15.17 -21.34 3.23
C THR A 65 -16.37 -21.91 3.98
N TYR A 66 -17.31 -21.05 4.36
CA TYR A 66 -18.56 -21.44 5.01
C TYR A 66 -19.77 -21.00 4.19
N HIS A 67 -20.82 -21.79 4.33
CA HIS A 67 -22.11 -21.58 3.69
C HIS A 67 -23.10 -21.11 4.76
N ASP A 68 -23.52 -19.86 4.66
CA ASP A 68 -24.58 -19.29 5.47
C ASP A 68 -25.82 -18.99 4.62
N SER A 69 -26.85 -18.37 5.21
CA SER A 69 -28.07 -17.99 4.50
C SER A 69 -27.86 -16.90 3.45
N GLU A 70 -26.75 -16.16 3.51
CA GLU A 70 -26.44 -15.04 2.62
C GLU A 70 -25.58 -15.49 1.43
N GLY A 71 -24.89 -16.62 1.55
CA GLY A 71 -24.20 -17.27 0.45
C GLY A 71 -22.98 -18.06 0.90
N GLN A 72 -21.98 -18.10 0.01
CA GLN A 72 -20.67 -18.65 0.31
C GLN A 72 -19.73 -17.49 0.67
N SER A 73 -19.17 -17.53 1.88
CA SER A 73 -18.14 -16.58 2.31
C SER A 73 -16.84 -17.33 2.59
N THR A 74 -15.71 -16.72 2.22
CA THR A 74 -14.37 -17.29 2.43
C THR A 74 -13.55 -16.30 3.25
N ASN A 75 -13.09 -16.73 4.44
CA ASN A 75 -12.08 -15.98 5.20
C ASN A 75 -10.73 -16.68 5.09
N TYR A 76 -9.69 -15.88 5.18
CA TYR A 76 -8.32 -16.36 5.26
C TYR A 76 -7.81 -16.15 6.68
N SER A 77 -7.18 -17.15 7.29
CA SER A 77 -6.53 -17.02 8.59
C SER A 77 -5.11 -17.58 8.51
N MET A 78 -4.19 -16.93 9.22
CA MET A 78 -2.81 -17.38 9.32
C MET A 78 -2.61 -18.12 10.64
N TYR A 79 -1.97 -19.28 10.55
CA TYR A 79 -1.55 -20.09 11.68
C TYR A 79 -0.03 -20.20 11.69
N CYS A 80 0.56 -20.25 12.89
CA CYS A 80 1.94 -20.66 13.07
C CYS A 80 1.93 -22.07 13.65
N VAL A 81 2.58 -23.00 12.97
CA VAL A 81 2.63 -24.43 13.31
C VAL A 81 4.02 -24.75 13.84
N GLY A 82 4.08 -25.62 14.84
CA GLY A 82 5.31 -26.17 15.38
C GLY A 82 5.51 -27.63 14.99
N GLU A 83 6.68 -28.17 15.31
CA GLU A 83 7.17 -29.45 14.78
C GLU A 83 6.26 -30.67 15.05
N ARG A 84 5.48 -30.69 16.15
CA ARG A 84 4.58 -31.81 16.48
C ARG A 84 3.13 -31.54 16.07
N GLY A 85 2.91 -30.61 15.16
CA GLY A 85 1.57 -30.22 14.69
C GLY A 85 0.78 -29.37 15.67
N GLN A 86 1.38 -28.95 16.80
CA GLN A 86 0.79 -27.89 17.61
C GLN A 86 0.73 -26.61 16.77
N TYR A 87 -0.35 -25.83 16.90
CA TYR A 87 -0.49 -24.58 16.17
C TYR A 87 -1.01 -23.47 17.07
N THR A 88 -0.70 -22.24 16.69
CA THR A 88 -1.27 -21.02 17.25
C THR A 88 -1.88 -20.19 16.13
N GLU A 89 -3.04 -19.62 16.38
CA GLU A 89 -3.72 -18.77 15.41
C GLU A 89 -3.22 -17.33 15.51
N VAL A 90 -2.76 -16.78 14.38
CA VAL A 90 -2.41 -15.37 14.25
C VAL A 90 -3.64 -14.56 13.82
N GLY A 91 -4.51 -15.16 13.01
CA GLY A 91 -5.68 -14.51 12.43
C GLY A 91 -5.37 -13.76 11.14
N PHE A 92 -6.40 -13.18 10.52
CA PHE A 92 -6.28 -12.36 9.31
C PHE A 92 -5.74 -10.94 9.57
N LEU A 93 -6.28 -10.30 10.61
CA LEU A 93 -6.18 -8.85 10.79
C LEU A 93 -4.74 -8.37 11.01
N ARG A 94 -3.94 -9.15 11.77
CA ARG A 94 -2.55 -8.77 12.10
C ARG A 94 -1.64 -8.80 10.86
N PRO A 95 -1.57 -9.90 10.08
CA PRO A 95 -0.89 -9.92 8.79
C PRO A 95 -1.38 -8.81 7.86
N TRP A 96 -2.70 -8.64 7.76
CA TRP A 96 -3.28 -7.63 6.89
C TRP A 96 -2.83 -6.21 7.23
N ILE A 97 -2.81 -5.82 8.52
CA ILE A 97 -2.31 -4.50 8.95
C ILE A 97 -0.82 -4.35 8.62
N ALA A 98 0.00 -5.38 8.86
CA ALA A 98 1.42 -5.33 8.56
C ALA A 98 1.69 -5.12 7.05
N LEU A 99 0.97 -5.85 6.20
CA LEU A 99 1.03 -5.69 4.75
C LEU A 99 0.50 -4.32 4.32
N TRP A 100 -0.60 -3.84 4.91
CA TRP A 100 -1.15 -2.53 4.61
C TRP A 100 -0.15 -1.40 4.93
N VAL A 101 0.55 -1.49 6.07
CA VAL A 101 1.61 -0.55 6.44
C VAL A 101 2.77 -0.61 5.45
N LEU A 102 3.25 -1.81 5.12
CA LEU A 102 4.35 -2.00 4.16
C LEU A 102 4.00 -1.42 2.78
N HIS A 103 2.83 -1.77 2.25
CA HIS A 103 2.34 -1.25 0.98
C HIS A 103 2.17 0.27 1.00
N SER A 104 1.67 0.83 2.10
CA SER A 104 1.55 2.28 2.26
C SER A 104 2.91 2.97 2.18
N ILE A 105 3.92 2.41 2.84
CA ILE A 105 5.30 2.93 2.75
C ILE A 105 5.81 2.86 1.31
N ILE A 106 5.59 1.74 0.61
CA ILE A 106 6.02 1.56 -0.79
C ILE A 106 5.35 2.60 -1.70
N VAL A 107 4.03 2.79 -1.60
CA VAL A 107 3.28 3.75 -2.40
C VAL A 107 3.77 5.18 -2.14
N ILE A 108 3.95 5.56 -0.88
CA ILE A 108 4.46 6.88 -0.50
C ILE A 108 5.87 7.08 -1.06
N ALA A 109 6.74 6.08 -0.96
CA ALA A 109 8.10 6.14 -1.50
C ALA A 109 8.10 6.31 -3.02
N VAL A 110 7.30 5.52 -3.75
CA VAL A 110 7.19 5.63 -5.22
C VAL A 110 6.68 7.02 -5.62
N VAL A 111 5.62 7.51 -4.98
CA VAL A 111 5.08 8.86 -5.25
C VAL A 111 6.13 9.94 -4.94
N GLY A 112 6.85 9.81 -3.82
CA GLY A 112 7.93 10.71 -3.43
C GLY A 112 9.08 10.74 -4.42
N ILE A 113 9.54 9.56 -4.88
CA ILE A 113 10.60 9.43 -5.88
C ILE A 113 10.15 10.04 -7.21
N VAL A 114 8.95 9.75 -7.69
CA VAL A 114 8.41 10.33 -8.93
C VAL A 114 8.34 11.85 -8.84
N ARG A 115 7.91 12.39 -7.69
CA ARG A 115 7.90 13.84 -7.44
C ARG A 115 9.30 14.44 -7.45
N LEU A 116 10.26 13.80 -6.79
CA LEU A 116 11.65 14.24 -6.73
C LEU A 116 12.30 14.24 -8.12
N LEU A 117 12.09 13.19 -8.90
CA LEU A 117 12.60 13.06 -10.27
C LEU A 117 11.99 14.12 -11.19
N ARG A 118 10.69 14.40 -11.07
CA ARG A 118 10.01 15.47 -11.83
C ARG A 118 10.45 16.88 -11.41
N TRP A 119 10.99 17.05 -10.22
CA TRP A 119 11.44 18.35 -9.72
C TRP A 119 12.91 18.66 -10.03
N ARG A 120 13.71 17.67 -10.48
CA ARG A 120 15.13 17.92 -10.78
C ARG A 120 15.26 19.06 -11.80
N PRO A 121 15.85 20.21 -11.43
CA PRO A 121 16.04 21.32 -12.37
C PRO A 121 16.92 20.84 -13.53
N ALA A 122 16.57 21.26 -14.75
CA ALA A 122 17.43 21.06 -15.91
C ALA A 122 18.82 21.58 -15.56
N ARG A 123 19.86 20.74 -15.73
CA ARG A 123 21.23 21.20 -15.53
C ARG A 123 21.43 22.45 -16.39
N PRO A 124 22.05 23.51 -15.87
CA PRO A 124 22.42 24.65 -16.71
C PRO A 124 23.26 24.10 -17.86
N VAL A 125 22.78 24.31 -19.08
CA VAL A 125 23.60 24.07 -20.28
C VAL A 125 24.76 25.03 -20.12
N VAL A 126 25.96 24.52 -19.92
CA VAL A 126 27.18 25.31 -20.06
C VAL A 126 27.16 25.75 -21.51
N GLN A 127 26.75 26.99 -21.73
CA GLN A 127 26.84 27.59 -23.03
C GLN A 127 28.33 27.83 -23.23
N ASP A 128 28.99 26.91 -23.93
CA ASP A 128 30.32 27.16 -24.46
C ASP A 128 30.16 28.38 -25.38
N ASP A 129 30.47 29.57 -24.87
CA ASP A 129 30.50 30.78 -25.68
C ASP A 129 31.58 30.56 -26.74
N PRO A 130 31.25 30.47 -28.03
CA PRO A 130 32.23 30.27 -29.09
C PRO A 130 33.03 31.56 -29.39
N LEU A 131 33.12 32.48 -28.43
CA LEU A 131 33.83 33.75 -28.51
C LEU A 131 35.03 33.75 -27.55
N VAL A 132 35.77 32.64 -27.49
CA VAL A 132 37.18 32.70 -27.07
C VAL A 132 38.03 32.43 -28.30
N SER A 133 38.31 33.55 -28.97
CA SER A 133 39.46 33.92 -29.80
C SER A 133 39.83 33.07 -31.02
#